data_AF-A0A9D5MAV9-F1
#
_entry.id   AF-A0A9D5MAV9-F1
#
_cell.length_a   1.000
_cell.length_b   1.000
_cell.length_c   1.000
_cell.angle_alpha   90.00
_cell.angle_beta   90.00
_cell.angle_gamma   90.00
#
_symmetry.space_group_name_H-M   'P 1'
#
loop_
_entity.id
_entity.type
_entity.pdbx_description
1 polymer ?
#
loop_
_entity_poly.entity_id
_entity_poly.type
_entity_poly.pdbx_seq_one_letter_code
_entity_poly.pdbx_strand_id
1 'polypeptide(L)' 'MAVLPIGMSQICSCNWEEDLKVGSIVKKGDPMGYFLFGGSDIVMVFQSCVDVEFLCKAEGDDGYAHVLMGEPYAALTRK' A
#
# COMPACT_ATOMS: atom_id res chain seq x y z
N MET A 1 -19.79 -0.31 -23.10
CA MET A 1 -18.42 -0.69 -22.72
C MET A 1 -18.06 0.09 -21.48
N ALA A 2 -17.78 -0.59 -20.37
CA ALA A 2 -17.41 0.03 -19.10
C ALA A 2 -16.05 -0.56 -18.68
N VAL A 3 -15.13 0.30 -18.25
CA VAL A 3 -13.82 -0.10 -17.72
C VAL A 3 -13.89 0.10 -16.21
N LEU A 4 -13.83 -1.00 -15.46
CA LEU A 4 -13.78 -0.98 -14.00
C LEU A 4 -12.35 -1.29 -13.56
N PRO A 5 -11.58 -0.32 -13.04
CA PRO A 5 -10.31 -0.62 -12.40
C PRO A 5 -10.59 -1.33 -11.08
N ILE A 6 -10.16 -2.59 -10.97
CA ILE A 6 -10.27 -3.38 -9.74
C ILE A 6 -8.86 -3.53 -9.18
N GLY A 7 -8.62 -2.91 -8.02
CA GLY A 7 -7.37 -3.08 -7.28
C GLY A 7 -7.22 -4.50 -6.74
N MET A 8 -5.99 -4.99 -6.66
CA MET A 8 -5.66 -6.22 -5.91
C MET A 8 -5.38 -5.87 -4.46
N SER A 9 -5.46 -6.83 -3.54
CA SER A 9 -5.45 -6.60 -2.08
C SER A 9 -4.34 -5.70 -1.52
N GLN A 10 -3.18 -5.55 -2.18
CA GLN A 10 -2.08 -4.66 -1.76
C GLN A 10 -1.94 -3.38 -2.63
N ILE A 11 -2.75 -3.29 -3.68
CA ILE A 11 -2.74 -2.27 -4.73
C ILE A 11 -4.19 -1.79 -4.87
N CYS A 12 -4.65 -0.99 -3.91
CA CYS A 12 -6.03 -0.53 -3.85
C CYS A 12 -6.18 0.96 -4.22
N SER A 13 -5.07 1.68 -4.37
CA SER A 13 -5.11 3.08 -4.78
C SER A 13 -5.27 3.20 -6.30
N CYS A 14 -6.50 3.46 -6.73
CA CYS A 14 -6.85 3.73 -8.12
C CYS A 14 -6.89 5.23 -8.36
N ASN A 15 -5.87 5.77 -9.03
CA ASN A 15 -5.82 7.18 -9.40
C ASN A 15 -6.17 7.36 -10.88
N TRP A 16 -6.93 8.41 -11.17
CA TRP A 16 -7.24 8.85 -12.54
C TRP A 16 -6.38 10.06 -12.88
N GLU A 17 -6.04 10.23 -14.16
CA GLU A 17 -5.38 11.45 -14.64
C GLU A 17 -6.26 12.68 -14.39
N GLU A 18 -5.67 13.81 -13.96
CA GLU A 18 -6.43 15.01 -13.56
C GLU A 18 -7.31 15.59 -14.70
N ASP A 19 -6.87 15.38 -15.94
CA ASP A 19 -7.55 15.81 -17.17
C ASP A 19 -8.66 14.84 -17.60
N LEU A 20 -8.77 13.66 -16.98
CA LEU A 20 -9.78 12.66 -17.30
C LEU A 20 -11.05 12.91 -16.47
N LYS A 21 -12.06 13.52 -17.10
CA LYS A 21 -13.33 13.86 -16.48
C LYS A 21 -14.50 13.28 -17.25
N VAL A 22 -15.68 13.28 -16.62
CA VAL A 22 -16.91 12.82 -17.26
C VAL A 22 -17.16 13.66 -18.52
N GLY A 23 -17.23 13.00 -19.68
CA GLY A 23 -17.38 13.65 -20.99
C GLY A 23 -16.09 13.81 -21.79
N SER A 24 -14.92 13.49 -21.23
CA SER A 24 -13.65 13.50 -21.96
C SER A 24 -13.65 12.43 -23.07
N ILE A 25 -13.18 12.82 -24.26
CA ILE A 25 -12.98 11.91 -25.39
C ILE A 25 -11.53 11.45 -25.37
N VAL A 26 -11.31 10.17 -25.07
CA VAL A 26 -9.98 9.55 -25.07
C VAL A 26 -9.75 8.74 -26.35
N LYS A 27 -8.52 8.77 -26.87
CA LYS A 27 -8.10 7.97 -28.01
C LYS A 27 -7.52 6.64 -27.53
N LYS A 28 -7.49 5.67 -28.44
CA LYS A 28 -6.88 4.36 -28.16
C LYS A 28 -5.39 4.56 -27.85
N GLY A 29 -4.98 4.21 -26.62
CA GLY A 29 -3.61 4.32 -26.14
C GLY A 29 -3.37 5.47 -25.17
N ASP A 30 -4.36 6.33 -24.92
CA ASP A 30 -4.22 7.42 -23.95
C ASP A 30 -4.21 6.87 -22.51
N PRO A 31 -3.31 7.37 -21.64
CA PRO A 31 -3.31 7.01 -20.23
C PRO A 31 -4.59 7.52 -19.57
N MET A 32 -5.28 6.63 -18.85
CA MET A 32 -6.52 6.97 -18.14
C MET A 32 -6.29 7.11 -16.63
N GLY A 33 -5.38 6.32 -16.10
CA GLY A 33 -5.11 6.26 -14.68
C GLY A 33 -4.09 5.18 -14.40
N TYR A 34 -3.63 5.13 -13.16
CA TYR A 34 -2.61 4.20 -12.71
C TYR A 34 -2.96 3.67 -11.34
N PHE A 35 -2.43 2.48 -11.06
CA PHE A 35 -2.53 1.87 -9.76
C PHE A 35 -1.26 2.20 -8.99
N LEU A 36 -1.43 2.72 -7.77
CA LEU A 36 -0.33 2.87 -6.83
C LEU A 36 -0.35 1.75 -5.80
N PHE A 37 0.85 1.36 -5.37
CA PHE A 37 1.02 0.62 -4.13
C PHE A 37 0.58 1.52 -2.96
N GLY A 38 -0.29 1.00 -2.11
CA GLY A 38 -0.86 1.76 -1.00
C GLY A 38 -2.39 1.69 -0.95
N GLY A 39 -2.93 1.92 0.24
CA GLY A 39 -4.38 1.88 0.51
C GLY A 39 -4.89 0.56 1.12
N SER A 40 -4.01 -0.40 1.41
CA SER A 40 -4.35 -1.60 2.18
C SER A 40 -3.75 -1.51 3.59
N ASP A 41 -4.59 -1.37 4.61
CA ASP A 41 -4.15 -1.54 6.00
C ASP A 41 -3.76 -3.00 6.24
N ILE A 42 -2.57 -3.21 6.82
CA ILE A 42 -2.06 -4.55 7.15
C ILE A 42 -2.04 -4.71 8.67
N VAL A 43 -2.84 -5.62 9.18
CA VAL A 43 -2.84 -6.00 10.60
C VAL A 43 -2.05 -7.29 10.79
N MET A 44 -1.02 -7.26 11.65
CA MET A 44 -0.21 -8.41 12.01
C MET A 44 -0.60 -8.95 13.38
N VAL A 45 -0.92 -10.24 13.47
CA VAL A 45 -1.32 -10.91 14.73
C VAL A 45 -0.33 -12.03 15.02
N PHE A 46 0.21 -12.04 16.23
CA PHE A 46 1.18 -13.03 16.70
C PHE A 46 0.60 -13.90 17.82
N GLN A 47 1.05 -15.15 17.91
CA GLN A 47 0.71 -16.02 19.04
C GLN A 47 1.41 -15.54 20.32
N SER A 48 0.81 -15.80 21.49
CA SER A 48 1.34 -15.33 22.78
C SER A 48 2.75 -15.86 23.14
N CYS A 49 3.20 -16.91 22.46
CA CYS A 49 4.54 -17.48 22.62
C CYS A 49 5.60 -16.83 21.73
N VAL A 50 5.23 -15.83 20.93
CA VAL A 50 6.14 -15.10 20.05
C VAL A 50 6.46 -13.75 20.68
N ASP A 51 7.74 -13.48 20.89
CA ASP A 51 8.24 -12.14 21.18
C ASP A 51 8.54 -11.43 19.86
N VAL A 52 8.06 -10.19 19.75
CA VAL A 52 8.19 -9.35 18.56
C VAL A 52 9.06 -8.16 18.92
N GLU A 53 10.24 -8.07 18.30
CA GLU A 53 11.15 -6.95 18.46
C GLU A 53 11.16 -6.13 17.17
N PHE A 54 10.62 -4.91 17.22
CA PHE A 54 10.62 -4.00 16.07
C PHE A 54 12.04 -3.52 15.78
N LEU A 55 12.48 -3.71 14.53
CA LEU A 55 13.81 -3.30 14.07
C LEU A 55 13.80 -1.90 13.43
N CYS A 56 12.61 -1.36 13.18
CA CYS A 56 12.39 -0.02 12.65
C CYS A 56 12.85 1.03 13.67
N LYS A 57 13.59 2.05 13.23
CA LYS A 57 13.96 3.17 14.09
C LYS A 57 12.71 3.97 14.44
N ALA A 58 12.53 4.34 15.70
CA ALA A 58 11.52 5.32 16.08
C ALA A 58 11.89 6.69 15.50
N GLU A 59 10.95 7.32 14.78
CA GLU A 59 11.07 8.70 14.32
C GLU A 59 10.08 9.56 15.10
N GLY A 60 10.60 10.34 16.05
CA GLY A 60 9.81 11.25 16.88
C GLY A 60 9.04 10.56 18.02
N ASP A 61 8.07 11.29 18.59
CA ASP A 61 7.36 10.93 19.82
C ASP A 61 6.21 9.93 19.60
N ASP A 62 5.81 9.68 18.34
CA ASP A 62 4.59 8.91 18.00
C ASP A 62 4.70 8.04 16.72
N GLY A 63 5.91 7.77 16.21
CA GLY A 63 6.06 7.07 14.93
C GLY A 63 7.27 6.16 14.78
N TYR A 64 7.13 5.15 13.91
CA TYR A 64 8.25 4.39 13.37
C TYR A 64 8.63 4.95 12.01
N ALA A 65 9.93 4.93 11.70
CA ALA A 65 10.45 5.31 10.39
C ALA A 65 9.81 4.46 9.29
N HIS A 66 9.58 5.09 8.14
CA HIS A 66 9.04 4.42 6.97
C HIS A 66 9.96 3.27 6.51
N VAL A 67 9.41 2.07 6.36
CA VAL A 67 10.13 0.85 5.94
C VAL A 67 9.80 0.55 4.48
N LEU A 68 10.81 0.32 3.66
CA LEU A 68 10.63 -0.06 2.26
C LEU A 68 10.30 -1.55 2.13
N MET A 69 9.63 -1.92 1.04
CA MET A 69 9.32 -3.31 0.74
C MET A 69 10.62 -4.14 0.64
N GLY A 70 10.70 -5.19 1.47
CA GLY A 70 11.88 -6.06 1.56
C GLY A 70 12.84 -5.73 2.70
N GLU A 71 12.63 -4.61 3.42
CA GLU A 71 13.39 -4.29 4.62
C GLU A 71 12.84 -5.03 5.86
N PRO A 72 13.71 -5.40 6.81
CA PRO A 72 13.30 -6.12 8.01
C PRO A 72 12.46 -5.23 8.92
N TYR A 73 11.21 -5.61 9.15
CA TYR A 73 10.27 -4.87 10.00
C TYR A 73 10.39 -5.26 11.49
N ALA A 74 10.41 -6.55 11.79
CA ALA A 74 10.56 -7.06 13.15
C ALA A 74 11.31 -8.39 13.17
N ALA A 75 12.10 -8.61 14.22
CA ALA A 75 12.63 -9.92 14.57
C ALA A 75 11.60 -10.67 15.42
N LEU A 76 11.36 -11.94 15.08
CA LEU A 76 10.43 -12.81 15.78
C LEU A 76 11.23 -13.90 16.50
N THR A 77 11.05 -14.01 17.81
CA THR A 77 11.64 -15.07 18.62
C THR A 77 10.54 -15.86 19.33
N ARG A 78 10.78 -17.15 19.54
CA ARG A 78 9.84 -18.03 20.23
C ARG A 78 10.32 -18.25 21.67
N LYS A 79 9.42 -18.09 22.65
CA LYS A 79 9.66 -18.48 24.04
C LYS A 79 9.80 -19.98 24.23
#